data_AF-A0A2M8BLJ4-F1
#
_entry.id   AF-A0A2M8BLJ4-F1
#
_cell.length_a   1.000
_cell.length_b   1.000
_cell.length_c   1.000
_cell.angle_alpha   90.00
_cell.angle_beta   90.00
_cell.angle_gamma   90.00
#
_symmetry.space_group_name_H-M   'P 1'
#
loop_
_entity.id
_entity.type
_entity.pdbx_description
1 polymer ?
#
loop_
_entity_poly.entity_id
_entity_poly.type
_entity_poly.pdbx_seq_one_letter_code
_entity_poly.pdbx_strand_id
1 'polypeptide(L)'
;MNRLLLCTDLDRTLIANGAQPDSKGALALFRQLVRREDVTLVYVSGRHRGLIEQAIAEFELPVPDFAIADVGSTIYQVMPAGWQTDDAWQAYIAPDWHGLAHEDLCRLLSVFPALRLQPLAQQNRYKLSYHVALAEDSESLIRAVDARLKEAQIRANLI
;
A
#
# COMPACT_ATOMS: atom_id res chain seq x y z
N MET A 1 -23.28 -18.18 13.50
CA MET A 1 -23.09 -16.73 13.25
C MET A 1 -22.16 -16.59 12.06
N ASN A 2 -22.54 -15.80 11.04
CA ASN A 2 -21.67 -15.54 9.90
C ASN A 2 -20.73 -14.38 10.27
N ARG A 3 -19.42 -14.62 10.17
CA ARG A 3 -18.43 -13.54 10.29
C ARG A 3 -18.32 -12.79 8.97
N LEU A 4 -18.19 -11.47 9.04
CA LEU A 4 -17.99 -10.58 7.89
C LEU A 4 -16.55 -10.09 7.88
N LEU A 5 -15.90 -10.19 6.73
CA LEU A 5 -14.63 -9.53 6.47
C LEU A 5 -14.91 -8.28 5.62
N LEU A 6 -14.76 -7.10 6.21
CA LEU A 6 -14.97 -5.83 5.51
C LEU A 6 -13.63 -5.25 5.08
N CYS A 7 -13.34 -5.34 3.79
CA CYS A 7 -12.16 -4.73 3.18
C CYS A 7 -12.53 -3.41 2.51
N THR A 8 -11.80 -2.34 2.79
CA THR A 8 -12.06 -1.03 2.16
C THR A 8 -10.76 -0.28 1.91
N ASP A 9 -10.67 0.35 0.74
CA ASP A 9 -9.65 1.36 0.47
C ASP A 9 -9.97 2.66 1.22
N LEU A 10 -8.95 3.48 1.45
CA LEU A 10 -9.07 4.75 2.15
C LEU A 10 -9.34 5.88 1.17
N ASP A 11 -8.34 6.23 0.37
CA ASP A 11 -8.29 7.45 -0.42
C ASP A 11 -9.33 7.47 -1.55
N ARG A 12 -10.22 8.46 -1.52
CA ARG A 12 -11.36 8.58 -2.45
C ARG A 12 -12.29 7.36 -2.47
N THR A 13 -12.28 6.56 -1.40
CA THR A 13 -13.17 5.41 -1.18
C THR A 13 -13.93 5.57 0.14
N LEU A 14 -13.25 5.38 1.27
CA LEU A 14 -13.83 5.61 2.61
C LEU A 14 -13.76 7.09 3.00
N ILE A 15 -12.65 7.75 2.66
CA ILE A 15 -12.43 9.18 2.87
C ILE A 15 -12.45 9.88 1.52
N ALA A 16 -13.11 11.04 1.39
CA ALA A 16 -13.16 11.74 0.12
C ALA A 16 -11.81 12.37 -0.24
N ASN A 17 -11.16 12.99 0.77
CA ASN A 17 -9.84 13.62 0.74
C ASN A 17 -9.42 14.26 -0.61
N GLY A 18 -10.39 14.91 -1.25
CA GLY A 18 -10.31 15.53 -2.57
C GLY A 18 -11.28 16.70 -2.65
N ALA A 19 -11.56 17.18 -3.87
CA ALA A 19 -12.45 18.33 -4.06
C ALA A 19 -13.93 18.00 -3.78
N GLN A 20 -14.29 16.72 -3.80
CA GLN A 20 -15.65 16.26 -3.56
C GLN A 20 -15.98 16.25 -2.07
N PRO A 21 -17.19 16.67 -1.67
CA PRO A 21 -17.60 16.63 -0.28
C PRO A 21 -17.82 15.19 0.21
N ASP A 22 -17.70 14.99 1.51
CA ASP A 22 -18.03 13.72 2.14
C ASP A 22 -19.51 13.36 1.95
N SER A 23 -19.77 12.05 1.83
CA SER A 23 -21.13 11.52 1.86
C SER A 23 -21.74 11.72 3.25
N LYS A 24 -22.82 12.52 3.32
CA LYS A 24 -23.48 12.88 4.59
C LYS A 24 -23.81 11.62 5.41
N GLY A 25 -23.24 11.52 6.61
CA GLY A 25 -23.49 10.43 7.56
C GLY A 25 -22.77 9.11 7.25
N ALA A 26 -22.03 8.99 6.15
CA ALA A 26 -21.38 7.72 5.76
C ALA A 26 -20.37 7.22 6.80
N LEU A 27 -19.47 8.09 7.29
CA LEU A 27 -18.49 7.70 8.32
C LEU A 27 -19.17 7.30 9.64
N ALA A 28 -20.29 7.93 10.01
CA ALA A 28 -21.03 7.56 11.22
C ALA A 28 -21.63 6.15 11.10
N LEU A 29 -22.26 5.85 9.95
CA LEU A 29 -22.80 4.53 9.66
C LEU A 29 -21.69 3.46 9.56
N PHE A 30 -20.55 3.81 8.95
CA PHE A 30 -19.38 2.95 8.87
C PHE A 30 -18.86 2.59 10.28
N ARG A 31 -18.67 3.59 11.15
CA ARG A 31 -18.27 3.36 12.55
C ARG A 31 -19.24 2.46 13.30
N GLN A 32 -20.55 2.60 13.05
CA GLN A 32 -21.55 1.73 13.67
C GLN A 32 -21.44 0.29 13.15
N LEU A 33 -21.23 0.10 11.84
CA LEU A 33 -21.09 -1.22 11.23
C LEU A 33 -19.89 -1.99 11.79
N VAL A 34 -18.72 -1.36 11.85
CA VAL A 34 -17.48 -2.05 12.23
C VAL A 34 -17.32 -2.26 13.74
N ARG A 35 -18.20 -1.66 14.56
CA ARG A 35 -18.25 -1.95 16.01
C ARG A 35 -18.89 -3.29 16.34
N ARG A 36 -19.51 -3.97 15.37
CA ARG A 36 -20.11 -5.27 15.58
C ARG A 36 -19.04 -6.34 15.76
N GLU A 37 -19.20 -7.21 16.74
CA GLU A 37 -18.24 -8.29 17.04
C GLU A 37 -18.10 -9.33 15.92
N ASP A 38 -19.07 -9.39 15.00
CA ASP A 38 -19.03 -10.29 13.85
C ASP A 38 -18.35 -9.68 12.62
N VAL A 39 -17.81 -8.45 12.71
CA VAL A 39 -17.11 -7.76 11.63
C VAL A 39 -15.62 -7.70 11.94
N THR A 40 -14.79 -8.16 10.99
CA THR A 40 -13.36 -7.92 10.95
C THR A 40 -13.08 -6.84 9.90
N LEU A 41 -12.49 -5.72 10.32
CA LEU A 41 -12.18 -4.59 9.47
C LEU A 41 -10.76 -4.69 8.91
N VAL A 42 -10.64 -4.53 7.59
CA VAL A 42 -9.37 -4.48 6.87
C VAL A 42 -9.29 -3.20 6.04
N TYR A 43 -8.26 -2.38 6.29
CA TYR A 43 -7.91 -1.30 5.37
C TYR A 43 -6.99 -1.81 4.27
N VAL A 44 -7.31 -1.50 3.01
CA VAL A 44 -6.55 -1.92 1.83
C VAL A 44 -6.09 -0.67 1.09
N SER A 45 -4.89 -0.18 1.40
CA SER A 45 -4.43 1.14 0.97
C SER A 45 -3.04 1.12 0.33
N GLY A 46 -2.83 2.05 -0.61
CA GLY A 46 -1.50 2.37 -1.11
C GLY A 46 -0.61 3.11 -0.09
N ARG A 47 -1.21 3.64 0.98
CA ARG A 47 -0.50 4.31 2.07
C ARG A 47 0.44 3.33 2.79
N HIS A 48 1.58 3.84 3.24
CA HIS A 48 2.41 3.15 4.22
C HIS A 48 1.77 3.32 5.62
N ARG A 49 2.20 2.50 6.59
CA ARG A 49 1.62 2.47 7.95
C ARG A 49 1.41 3.85 8.57
N GLY A 50 2.43 4.71 8.56
CA GLY A 50 2.34 6.04 9.18
C GLY A 50 1.24 6.93 8.59
N LEU A 51 1.00 6.86 7.27
CA LEU A 51 -0.10 7.60 6.63
C LEU A 51 -1.47 6.97 6.88
N ILE A 52 -1.55 5.67 7.17
CA ILE A 52 -2.78 5.03 7.62
C ILE A 52 -3.09 5.48 9.05
N GLU A 53 -2.11 5.44 9.95
CA GLU A 53 -2.24 5.95 11.33
C GLU A 53 -2.64 7.43 11.34
N GLN A 54 -2.06 8.25 10.46
CA GLN A 54 -2.45 9.64 10.28
C GLN A 54 -3.91 9.77 9.81
N ALA A 55 -4.35 8.98 8.83
CA ALA A 55 -5.74 9.02 8.36
C ALA A 55 -6.73 8.61 9.46
N ILE A 56 -6.37 7.60 10.27
CA ILE A 56 -7.16 7.18 11.43
C ILE A 56 -7.35 8.34 12.39
N ALA A 57 -6.29 9.07 12.71
CA ALA A 57 -6.35 10.22 13.60
C ALA A 57 -7.12 11.41 12.99
N GLU A 58 -6.84 11.75 11.73
CA GLU A 58 -7.40 12.93 11.04
C GLU A 58 -8.90 12.79 10.77
N PHE A 59 -9.35 11.61 10.33
CA PHE A 59 -10.75 11.36 9.97
C PHE A 59 -11.52 10.60 11.06
N GLU A 60 -10.92 10.44 12.26
CA GLU A 60 -11.46 9.67 13.38
C GLU A 60 -11.98 8.29 12.92
N LEU A 61 -11.16 7.58 12.14
CA LEU A 61 -11.54 6.27 11.64
C LEU A 61 -11.40 5.21 12.75
N PRO A 62 -12.22 4.16 12.75
CA PRO A 62 -11.99 2.97 13.57
C PRO A 62 -10.59 2.39 13.35
N VAL A 63 -9.97 1.89 14.42
CA VAL A 63 -8.75 1.09 14.28
C VAL A 63 -9.12 -0.23 13.59
N PRO A 64 -8.46 -0.62 12.48
CA PRO A 64 -8.79 -1.86 11.79
C PRO A 64 -8.19 -3.06 12.53
N ASP A 65 -8.67 -4.27 12.25
CA ASP A 65 -8.03 -5.51 12.71
C ASP A 65 -6.79 -5.85 11.87
N PHE A 66 -6.85 -5.53 10.57
CA PHE A 66 -5.73 -5.70 9.65
C PHE A 66 -5.57 -4.50 8.73
N ALA A 67 -4.37 -4.31 8.21
CA ALA A 67 -4.12 -3.34 7.16
C ALA A 67 -3.21 -3.94 6.09
N ILE A 68 -3.71 -3.96 4.86
CA ILE A 68 -2.92 -4.17 3.65
C ILE A 68 -2.41 -2.80 3.23
N ALA A 69 -1.12 -2.57 3.43
CA ALA A 69 -0.44 -1.31 3.19
C ALA A 69 0.53 -1.43 2.02
N ASP A 70 1.15 -0.31 1.64
CA ASP A 70 2.23 -0.30 0.65
C ASP A 70 1.85 -0.98 -0.66
N VAL A 71 0.62 -0.74 -1.11
CA VAL A 71 0.05 -1.31 -2.34
C VAL A 71 0.06 -2.84 -2.33
N GLY A 72 -0.09 -3.45 -1.15
CA GLY A 72 -0.15 -4.91 -0.98
C GLY A 72 1.17 -5.58 -0.64
N SER A 73 2.29 -4.85 -0.63
CA SER A 73 3.59 -5.43 -0.26
C SER A 73 3.75 -5.67 1.25
N THR A 74 2.88 -5.09 2.08
CA THR A 74 2.88 -5.30 3.53
C THR A 74 1.48 -5.60 4.04
N ILE A 75 1.33 -6.66 4.84
CA ILE A 75 0.13 -6.91 5.62
C ILE A 75 0.48 -6.73 7.10
N TYR A 76 -0.33 -5.96 7.79
CA TYR A 76 -0.25 -5.79 9.24
C TYR A 76 -1.46 -6.43 9.91
N GLN A 77 -1.20 -7.16 11.00
CA GLN A 77 -2.20 -7.42 12.02
C GLN A 77 -2.08 -6.33 13.10
N VAL A 78 -3.20 -5.71 13.45
CA VAL A 78 -3.25 -4.67 14.48
C VAL A 78 -3.68 -5.30 15.79
N MET A 79 -2.78 -5.26 16.77
CA MET A 79 -3.02 -5.81 18.10
C MET A 79 -2.86 -4.73 19.17
N PRO A 80 -3.31 -4.98 20.42
CA PRO A 80 -3.10 -4.04 21.53
C PRO A 80 -1.63 -3.65 21.75
N ALA A 81 -0.68 -4.54 21.42
CA ALA A 81 0.75 -4.29 21.51
C ALA A 81 1.31 -3.46 20.33
N GLY A 82 0.50 -3.18 19.32
CA GLY A 82 0.88 -2.45 18.11
C GLY A 82 0.65 -3.24 16.82
N TRP A 83 1.15 -2.70 15.73
CA TRP A 83 1.03 -3.29 14.39
C TRP A 83 2.16 -4.29 14.17
N GLN A 84 1.81 -5.53 13.85
CA GLN A 84 2.76 -6.59 13.54
C GLN A 84 2.68 -6.95 12.07
N THR A 85 3.84 -7.08 11.42
CA THR A 85 3.90 -7.54 10.03
C THR A 85 3.55 -9.02 9.95
N ASP A 86 2.83 -9.40 8.90
CA ASP A 86 2.59 -10.81 8.58
C ASP A 86 3.83 -11.41 7.90
N ASP A 87 4.60 -12.18 8.66
CA ASP A 87 5.82 -12.83 8.17
C ASP A 87 5.53 -13.89 7.11
N ALA A 88 4.36 -14.55 7.16
CA ALA A 88 3.98 -15.54 6.16
C ALA A 88 3.71 -14.86 4.81
N TRP A 89 3.08 -13.69 4.81
CA TRP A 89 2.93 -12.86 3.62
C TRP A 89 4.28 -12.40 3.06
N GLN A 90 5.18 -11.92 3.92
CA GLN A 90 6.53 -11.53 3.49
C GLN A 90 7.29 -12.70 2.85
N ALA A 91 7.19 -13.89 3.43
CA ALA A 91 7.80 -15.10 2.87
C ALA A 91 7.13 -15.54 1.56
N TYR A 92 5.82 -15.32 1.42
CA TYR A 92 5.07 -15.68 0.22
C TYR A 92 5.45 -14.84 -0.99
N ILE A 93 5.63 -13.51 -0.83
CA ILE A 93 6.01 -12.63 -1.95
C ILE A 93 7.53 -12.60 -2.20
N ALA A 94 8.35 -13.01 -1.24
CA ALA A 94 9.81 -12.98 -1.34
C ALA A 94 10.39 -13.62 -2.63
N PRO A 95 9.90 -14.80 -3.10
CA PRO A 95 10.43 -15.43 -4.31
C PRO A 95 10.26 -14.58 -5.58
N ASP A 96 9.28 -13.67 -5.62
CA ASP A 96 9.02 -12.79 -6.77
C ASP A 96 10.15 -11.80 -7.04
N TRP A 97 10.99 -11.57 -6.04
CA TRP A 97 12.09 -10.62 -6.08
C TRP A 97 13.43 -11.28 -6.38
N HIS A 98 13.46 -12.59 -6.64
CA HIS A 98 14.67 -13.32 -7.01
C HIS A 98 15.84 -13.14 -6.04
N GLY A 99 15.54 -13.00 -4.74
CA GLY A 99 16.53 -12.78 -3.69
C GLY A 99 17.13 -11.37 -3.65
N LEU A 100 16.69 -10.46 -4.52
CA LEU A 100 17.14 -9.07 -4.53
C LEU A 100 16.48 -8.28 -3.40
N ALA A 101 17.28 -7.46 -2.74
CA ALA A 101 16.81 -6.53 -1.72
C ALA A 101 16.65 -5.11 -2.29
N HIS A 102 16.13 -4.21 -1.46
CA HIS A 102 15.91 -2.80 -1.81
C HIS A 102 17.09 -2.14 -2.53
N GLU A 103 18.32 -2.32 -2.02
CA GLU A 103 19.52 -1.72 -2.61
C GLU A 103 19.86 -2.28 -3.99
N ASP A 104 19.64 -3.59 -4.20
CA ASP A 104 19.89 -4.24 -5.48
C ASP A 104 18.89 -3.80 -6.54
N LEU A 105 17.62 -3.65 -6.15
CA LEU A 105 16.57 -3.14 -7.02
C LEU A 105 16.80 -1.66 -7.38
N CYS A 106 17.23 -0.84 -6.41
CA CYS A 106 17.65 0.53 -6.67
C CYS A 106 18.80 0.60 -7.68
N ARG A 107 19.81 -0.28 -7.53
CA ARG A 107 20.94 -0.38 -8.48
C ARG A 107 20.51 -0.89 -9.85
N LEU A 108 19.55 -1.83 -9.90
CA LEU A 108 19.01 -2.36 -11.16
C LEU A 108 18.33 -1.27 -11.99
N LEU A 109 17.57 -0.39 -11.32
CA LEU A 109 16.79 0.68 -11.95
C LEU A 109 17.55 2.01 -12.09
N SER A 110 18.77 2.14 -11.54
CA SER A 110 19.55 3.38 -11.61
C SER A 110 19.99 3.75 -13.04
N VAL A 111 19.84 2.84 -14.00
CA VAL A 111 20.09 3.09 -15.43
C VAL A 111 19.08 4.07 -16.04
N PHE A 112 17.95 4.32 -15.38
CA PHE A 112 16.90 5.22 -15.85
C PHE A 112 17.02 6.59 -15.15
N PRO A 113 17.63 7.60 -15.78
CA PRO A 113 17.84 8.91 -15.15
C PRO A 113 16.53 9.66 -14.87
N ALA A 114 15.45 9.32 -15.56
CA ALA A 114 14.11 9.88 -15.35
C ALA A 114 13.46 9.43 -14.03
N LEU A 115 13.94 8.33 -13.42
CA LEU A 115 13.42 7.81 -12.17
C LEU A 115 14.06 8.52 -10.97
N ARG A 116 13.28 9.31 -10.25
CA ARG A 116 13.70 9.92 -8.98
C ARG A 116 13.12 9.16 -7.80
N LEU A 117 13.97 8.54 -6.98
CA LEU A 117 13.50 7.77 -5.82
C LEU A 117 12.69 8.65 -4.84
N GLN A 118 11.55 8.13 -4.38
CA GLN A 118 10.73 8.76 -3.35
C GLN A 118 11.37 8.63 -1.95
N PRO A 119 10.94 9.44 -0.95
CA PRO A 119 11.50 9.39 0.41
C PRO A 119 11.51 7.99 1.03
N LEU A 120 12.48 7.73 1.91
CA LEU A 120 12.70 6.41 2.54
C LEU A 120 11.45 5.85 3.23
N ALA A 121 10.63 6.71 3.85
CA ALA A 121 9.39 6.30 4.51
C ALA A 121 8.36 5.65 3.57
N GLN A 122 8.50 5.83 2.25
CA GLN A 122 7.60 5.25 1.24
C GLN A 122 8.18 4.01 0.57
N GLN A 123 9.43 3.66 0.90
CA GLN A 123 10.12 2.49 0.41
C GLN A 123 9.94 1.33 1.38
N ASN A 124 9.97 0.11 0.87
CA ASN A 124 10.17 -1.07 1.72
C ASN A 124 11.00 -2.13 0.98
N ARG A 125 11.11 -3.31 1.56
CA ARG A 125 11.90 -4.41 1.00
C ARG A 125 11.43 -4.87 -0.39
N TYR A 126 10.12 -4.84 -0.61
CA TYR A 126 9.41 -5.36 -1.77
C TYR A 126 8.53 -4.29 -2.43
N LYS A 127 8.99 -3.03 -2.37
CA LYS A 127 8.36 -1.87 -2.99
C LYS A 127 9.40 -0.80 -3.23
N LEU A 128 9.46 -0.37 -4.48
CA LEU A 128 10.17 0.82 -4.88
C LEU A 128 9.21 1.83 -5.47
N SER A 129 9.26 3.05 -4.95
CA SER A 129 8.43 4.15 -5.45
C SER A 129 9.33 5.26 -6.00
N TYR A 130 8.99 5.72 -7.20
CA TYR A 130 9.71 6.75 -7.93
C TYR A 130 8.77 7.90 -8.30
N HIS A 131 9.34 9.08 -8.52
CA HIS A 131 8.70 10.18 -9.22
C HIS A 131 9.31 10.31 -10.61
N VAL A 132 8.48 10.69 -11.57
CA VAL A 132 8.87 10.98 -12.96
C VAL A 132 8.33 12.37 -13.31
N ALA A 133 9.07 13.14 -14.11
CA ALA A 133 8.60 14.44 -14.56
C ALA A 133 7.45 14.29 -15.57
N LEU A 134 6.47 15.19 -15.53
CA LEU A 134 5.29 15.14 -16.41
C LEU A 134 5.62 15.25 -17.91
N ALA A 135 6.81 15.75 -18.26
CA ALA A 135 7.27 15.89 -19.63
C ALA A 135 7.88 14.59 -20.20
N GLU A 136 8.17 13.60 -19.36
CA GLU A 136 8.74 12.32 -19.79
C GLU A 136 7.69 11.46 -20.50
N ASP A 137 8.12 10.70 -21.52
CA ASP A 137 7.30 9.66 -22.13
C ASP A 137 7.14 8.49 -21.16
N SER A 138 6.07 8.58 -20.35
CA SER A 138 5.78 7.62 -19.29
C SER A 138 5.53 6.23 -19.85
N GLU A 139 4.91 6.09 -21.03
CA GLU A 139 4.65 4.78 -21.61
C GLU A 139 5.95 4.08 -22.04
N SER A 140 6.85 4.81 -22.70
CA SER A 140 8.15 4.26 -23.11
C SER A 140 8.99 3.89 -21.90
N LEU A 141 9.00 4.75 -20.87
CA LEU A 141 9.71 4.47 -19.62
C LEU A 141 9.15 3.24 -18.90
N ILE A 142 7.82 3.11 -18.77
CA ILE A 142 7.17 1.95 -18.16
C ILE A 142 7.54 0.67 -18.91
N ARG A 143 7.50 0.67 -20.25
CA ARG A 143 7.91 -0.50 -21.05
C ARG A 143 9.39 -0.87 -20.83
N ALA A 144 10.27 0.13 -20.75
CA ALA A 144 11.70 -0.11 -20.53
C ALA A 144 12.00 -0.65 -19.13
N VAL A 145 11.33 -0.11 -18.10
CA VAL A 145 11.44 -0.59 -16.71
C VAL A 145 10.90 -2.02 -16.59
N ASP A 146 9.73 -2.31 -17.17
CA ASP A 146 9.13 -3.64 -17.19
C ASP A 146 10.04 -4.67 -17.87
N ALA A 147 10.63 -4.33 -19.03
CA ALA A 147 11.61 -5.20 -19.70
C ALA A 147 12.81 -5.49 -18.79
N ARG A 148 13.34 -4.48 -18.10
CA ARG A 148 14.49 -4.62 -17.19
C ARG A 148 14.17 -5.50 -15.98
N LEU A 149 12.98 -5.37 -15.41
CA LEU A 149 12.52 -6.22 -14.31
C LEU A 149 12.37 -7.67 -14.77
N LYS A 150 11.80 -7.91 -15.96
CA LYS A 150 11.67 -9.25 -16.56
C LYS A 150 13.01 -9.91 -16.87
N GLU A 151 13.99 -9.16 -17.36
CA GLU A 151 15.37 -9.66 -17.55
C GLU A 151 16.01 -10.12 -16.24
N ALA A 152 15.75 -9.40 -15.15
CA ALA A 152 16.15 -9.78 -13.80
C ALA A 152 15.23 -10.86 -13.17
N GLN A 153 14.27 -11.37 -13.95
CA GLN A 153 13.24 -12.32 -13.56
C GLN A 153 12.26 -11.84 -12.48
N ILE A 154 12.31 -10.56 -12.09
CA ILE A 154 11.46 -10.00 -11.04
C ILE A 154 9.99 -10.00 -11.48
N ARG A 155 9.13 -10.62 -10.68
CA ARG A 155 7.67 -10.68 -10.89
C ARG A 155 6.96 -9.56 -10.13
N ALA A 156 7.32 -8.31 -10.43
CA ALA A 156 6.71 -7.14 -9.82
C ALA A 156 5.51 -6.64 -10.62
N ASN A 157 4.57 -5.98 -9.93
CA ASN A 157 3.55 -5.16 -10.58
C ASN A 157 4.07 -3.73 -10.74
N LEU A 158 4.13 -3.23 -11.97
CA LEU A 158 4.51 -1.84 -12.26
C LEU A 158 3.23 -1.00 -12.40
N ILE A 159 3.12 0.07 -11.62
CA ILE A 159 1.93 0.91 -11.46
C ILE A 159 2.28 2.35 -11.83
#